data_AF-A0A1I8AP86-F1
#
_entry.id   AF-A0A1I8AP86-F1
#
_cell.length_a   1.000
_cell.length_b   1.000
_cell.length_c   1.000
_cell.angle_alpha   90.00
_cell.angle_beta   90.00
_cell.angle_gamma   90.00
#
_symmetry.space_group_name_H-M   'P 1'
#
loop_
_entity.id
_entity.type
_entity.pdbx_description
1 polymer ?
#
loop_
_entity_poly.entity_id
_entity_poly.type
_entity_poly.pdbx_seq_one_letter_code
_entity_poly.pdbx_strand_id
1 'polypeptide(L)'
;MLSLCDRIQSLRSLFHFDAVQLLGCAPQSRTHLELHCEGYNLNCASALGTGFPQIYAPGFTAQASPHDLLPPSISECSDTMDPPFRSTAIYTDALLRGGFQDGMTVELQRGDSYLGMIHFSSQQAGSFNRHVRTLALGAKILLEDAMQNMVSQNGVVLHLVPQAGRLIMREDMLSDASQLSPALAKALSFMGQETSTLQAFWLEGKRSYRLQAQRFPKGDVLARLVPAPLPAALSAKEMQPACF
;
A
#
# COMPACT_ATOMS: atom_id res chain seq x y z
N MET A 1 -18.57 -3.48 6.44
CA MET A 1 -17.46 -3.60 5.47
C MET A 1 -16.22 -3.99 6.25
N LEU A 2 -15.58 -5.11 5.90
CA LEU A 2 -14.30 -5.52 6.48
C LEU A 2 -13.20 -4.52 6.08
N SER A 3 -12.34 -4.17 7.03
CA SER A 3 -11.18 -3.32 6.75
C SER A 3 -10.20 -4.03 5.83
N LEU A 4 -9.29 -3.28 5.19
CA LEU A 4 -8.24 -3.85 4.36
C LEU A 4 -7.40 -4.89 5.13
N CYS A 5 -7.09 -4.59 6.40
CA CYS A 5 -6.37 -5.50 7.30
C CYS A 5 -7.14 -6.80 7.53
N ASP A 6 -8.46 -6.75 7.78
CA ASP A 6 -9.27 -7.97 7.99
C ASP A 6 -9.29 -8.87 6.76
N ARG A 7 -9.27 -8.26 5.56
CA ARG A 7 -9.23 -9.01 4.30
C ARG A 7 -7.87 -9.67 4.10
N ILE A 8 -6.78 -8.98 4.39
CA ILE A 8 -5.42 -9.56 4.35
C ILE A 8 -5.29 -10.70 5.38
N GLN A 9 -5.85 -10.53 6.57
CA GLN A 9 -5.92 -11.59 7.58
C GLN A 9 -6.75 -12.79 7.09
N SER A 10 -7.85 -12.54 6.38
CA SER A 10 -8.64 -13.62 5.77
C SER A 10 -7.85 -14.40 4.71
N LEU A 11 -6.95 -13.75 3.95
CA LEU A 11 -6.08 -14.46 3.00
C LEU A 11 -5.13 -15.44 3.68
N ARG A 12 -4.69 -15.16 4.92
CA ARG A 12 -3.86 -16.10 5.70
C ARG A 12 -4.57 -17.42 5.97
N SER A 13 -5.91 -17.45 5.94
CA SER A 13 -6.68 -18.69 6.05
C SER A 13 -6.72 -19.53 4.76
N LEU A 14 -6.37 -18.94 3.61
CA LEU A 14 -6.37 -19.60 2.30
C LEU A 14 -4.99 -20.15 1.94
N PHE A 15 -3.92 -19.42 2.25
CA PHE A 15 -2.56 -19.85 2.00
C PHE A 15 -1.57 -19.15 2.94
N HIS A 16 -0.42 -19.78 3.17
CA HIS A 16 0.64 -19.27 4.02
C HIS A 16 1.45 -18.18 3.31
N PHE A 17 1.83 -17.15 4.06
CA PHE A 17 2.84 -16.16 3.67
C PHE A 17 3.46 -15.53 4.92
N ASP A 18 4.75 -15.22 4.85
CA ASP A 18 5.51 -14.65 5.97
C ASP A 18 5.49 -13.11 5.94
N ALA A 19 5.32 -12.53 4.75
CA ALA A 19 5.24 -11.08 4.56
C ALA A 19 4.28 -10.70 3.44
N VAL A 20 3.68 -9.52 3.54
CA VAL A 20 2.71 -8.98 2.58
C VAL A 20 2.85 -7.47 2.42
N GLN A 21 2.73 -6.98 1.19
CA GLN A 21 2.76 -5.54 0.89
C GLN A 21 1.74 -5.24 -0.21
N LEU A 22 0.80 -4.34 0.07
CA LEU A 22 -0.21 -3.88 -0.89
C LEU A 22 0.14 -2.47 -1.37
N LEU A 23 0.17 -2.30 -2.68
CA LEU A 23 0.41 -1.05 -3.37
C LEU A 23 -0.83 -0.63 -4.16
N GLY A 24 -1.26 0.61 -3.99
CA GLY A 24 -2.27 1.26 -4.84
C GLY A 24 -1.62 2.13 -5.89
N CYS A 25 -2.16 2.15 -7.11
CA CYS A 25 -1.70 3.02 -8.19
C CYS A 25 -2.54 4.29 -8.23
N ALA A 26 -1.89 5.45 -8.07
CA ALA A 26 -2.55 6.73 -8.22
C ALA A 26 -2.97 6.94 -9.69
N PRO A 27 -4.25 7.16 -10.01
CA PRO A 27 -4.73 7.22 -11.40
C PRO A 27 -4.07 8.31 -12.24
N GLN A 28 -3.77 9.46 -11.62
CA GLN A 28 -3.24 10.65 -12.31
C GLN A 28 -1.74 10.53 -12.59
N SER A 29 -0.96 10.11 -11.59
CA SER A 29 0.50 10.06 -11.68
C SER A 29 1.06 8.70 -12.06
N ARG A 30 0.21 7.66 -12.05
CA ARG A 30 0.58 6.25 -12.20
C ARG A 30 1.58 5.75 -11.17
N THR A 31 1.82 6.50 -10.10
CA THR A 31 2.76 6.06 -9.07
C THR A 31 2.10 5.10 -8.10
N HIS A 32 2.87 4.11 -7.64
CA HIS A 32 2.48 3.20 -6.58
C HIS A 32 2.67 3.81 -5.20
N LEU A 33 1.63 3.68 -4.38
CA LEU A 33 1.53 4.14 -3.00
C LEU A 33 1.39 2.93 -2.10
N GLU A 34 2.15 2.89 -1.02
CA GLU A 34 2.02 1.83 -0.03
C GLU A 34 0.71 2.00 0.76
N LEU A 35 -0.12 0.96 0.74
CA LEU A 35 -1.40 0.94 1.45
C LEU A 35 -1.36 0.00 2.66
N HIS A 36 -0.50 -1.01 2.62
CA HIS A 36 -0.29 -1.95 3.71
C HIS A 36 1.08 -2.61 3.54
N CYS A 37 1.79 -2.84 4.66
CA CYS A 37 3.03 -3.59 4.68
C CYS A 37 3.20 -4.30 6.03
N GLU A 38 3.44 -5.60 6.00
CA GLU A 38 3.65 -6.45 7.17
C GLU A 38 4.74 -7.49 6.87
N GLY A 39 5.62 -7.74 7.84
CA GLY A 39 6.64 -8.79 7.77
C GLY A 39 7.90 -8.44 6.98
N TYR A 40 7.90 -7.39 6.17
CA TYR A 40 9.09 -6.92 5.44
C TYR A 40 9.95 -5.97 6.29
N ASN A 41 11.27 -6.12 6.19
CA ASN A 41 12.21 -5.06 6.58
C ASN A 41 12.23 -3.92 5.54
N LEU A 42 12.89 -2.81 5.89
CA LEU A 42 12.97 -1.61 5.05
C LEU A 42 13.48 -1.90 3.63
N ASN A 43 14.54 -2.69 3.49
CA ASN A 43 15.14 -2.99 2.18
C ASN A 43 14.17 -3.78 1.30
N CYS A 44 13.48 -4.78 1.86
CA CYS A 44 12.49 -5.58 1.13
C CYS A 44 11.28 -4.72 0.71
N ALA A 45 10.73 -3.94 1.64
CA ALA A 45 9.59 -3.06 1.36
C ALA A 45 9.95 -1.99 0.32
N SER A 46 11.20 -1.50 0.32
CA SER A 46 11.71 -0.57 -0.70
C SER A 46 11.82 -1.21 -2.07
N ALA A 47 12.49 -2.37 -2.14
CA ALA A 47 12.68 -3.09 -3.39
C ALA A 47 11.36 -3.47 -4.06
N LEU A 48 10.39 -3.97 -3.30
CA LEU A 48 9.06 -4.30 -3.80
C LEU A 48 8.18 -3.07 -4.06
N GLY A 49 8.13 -2.12 -3.12
CA GLY A 49 7.25 -0.96 -3.24
C GLY A 49 7.67 0.08 -4.29
N THR A 50 8.96 0.11 -4.65
CA THR A 50 9.53 1.14 -5.53
C THR A 50 10.30 0.53 -6.70
N GLY A 51 11.12 -0.49 -6.47
CA GLY A 51 11.87 -1.15 -7.53
C GLY A 51 10.99 -1.99 -8.46
N PHE A 52 10.08 -2.80 -7.92
CA PHE A 52 9.25 -3.70 -8.74
C PHE A 52 8.41 -2.94 -9.78
N PRO A 53 7.67 -1.87 -9.43
CA PRO A 53 6.88 -1.14 -10.42
C PRO A 53 7.69 -0.42 -11.49
N GLN A 54 8.98 -0.16 -11.26
CA GLN A 54 9.87 0.46 -12.24
C GLN A 54 10.38 -0.55 -13.28
N ILE A 55 10.51 -1.82 -12.88
CA ILE A 55 11.01 -2.90 -13.75
C ILE A 55 9.85 -3.57 -14.49
N TYR A 56 8.74 -3.83 -13.80
CA TYR A 56 7.62 -4.58 -14.34
C TYR A 56 6.38 -3.70 -14.49
N ALA A 57 6.09 -3.32 -15.74
CA ALA A 57 4.93 -2.52 -16.08
C ALA A 57 3.61 -3.30 -15.87
N PRO A 58 2.48 -2.60 -15.61
CA PRO A 58 1.17 -3.24 -15.56
C PRO A 58 0.88 -4.12 -16.78
N GLY A 59 0.25 -5.26 -16.55
CA GLY A 59 0.08 -6.34 -17.53
C GLY A 59 1.16 -7.43 -17.43
N PHE A 60 2.07 -7.36 -16.46
CA PHE A 60 3.13 -8.34 -16.28
C PHE A 60 2.61 -9.76 -16.02
N THR A 61 1.41 -9.92 -15.45
CA THR A 61 0.78 -11.25 -15.26
C THR A 61 0.48 -11.91 -16.59
N ALA A 62 -0.04 -11.14 -17.56
CA ALA A 62 -0.34 -11.66 -18.89
C ALA A 62 0.93 -12.02 -19.67
N GLN A 63 2.03 -11.31 -19.42
CA GLN A 63 3.34 -11.63 -20.00
C GLN A 63 3.94 -12.90 -19.38
N ALA A 64 3.88 -13.03 -18.05
CA ALA A 64 4.50 -14.12 -17.31
C ALA A 64 3.69 -15.42 -17.33
N SER A 65 2.37 -15.34 -17.49
CA SER A 65 1.47 -16.49 -17.47
C SER A 65 0.35 -16.32 -18.51
N PRO A 66 0.68 -16.30 -19.82
CA PRO A 66 -0.25 -15.94 -20.88
C PRO A 66 -1.41 -16.93 -21.06
N HIS A 67 -1.30 -18.16 -20.55
CA HIS A 67 -2.29 -19.21 -20.75
C HIS A 67 -3.38 -19.24 -19.69
N ASP A 68 -3.05 -19.02 -18.43
CA ASP A 68 -3.97 -19.15 -17.30
C ASP A 68 -4.10 -17.87 -16.46
N LEU A 69 -3.30 -16.83 -16.77
CA LEU A 69 -3.28 -15.54 -16.09
C LEU A 69 -3.09 -15.67 -14.57
N LEU A 70 -2.42 -16.73 -14.13
CA LEU A 70 -2.11 -16.93 -12.73
C LEU A 70 -1.07 -15.89 -12.27
N PRO A 71 -1.21 -15.30 -11.07
CA PRO A 71 -0.24 -14.35 -10.53
C PRO A 71 1.19 -14.91 -10.59
N PRO A 72 2.19 -14.22 -11.13
CA PRO A 72 3.54 -14.76 -11.22
C PRO A 72 4.10 -15.07 -9.82
N SER A 73 4.82 -16.18 -9.70
CA SER A 73 5.61 -16.50 -8.52
C SER A 73 7.08 -16.77 -8.86
N ILE A 74 7.95 -16.61 -7.86
CA ILE A 74 9.39 -16.86 -8.00
C ILE A 74 9.63 -18.33 -8.35
N SER A 75 8.90 -19.26 -7.74
CA SER A 75 9.06 -20.69 -7.99
C SER A 75 8.56 -21.17 -9.35
N GLU A 76 7.53 -20.53 -9.93
CA GLU A 76 6.86 -21.02 -11.15
C GLU A 76 7.16 -20.18 -12.40
N CYS A 77 7.48 -18.90 -12.23
CA CYS A 77 7.51 -17.92 -13.31
C CYS A 77 8.75 -17.00 -13.27
N SER A 78 9.81 -17.32 -12.50
CA SER A 78 10.96 -16.41 -12.41
C SER A 78 11.60 -16.11 -13.75
N ASP A 79 11.67 -17.11 -14.62
CA ASP A 79 12.44 -17.05 -15.87
C ASP A 79 11.58 -16.57 -17.05
N THR A 80 10.26 -16.47 -16.86
CA THR A 80 9.30 -15.94 -17.85
C THR A 80 9.05 -14.45 -17.69
N MET A 81 9.52 -13.85 -16.59
CA MET A 81 9.56 -12.39 -16.41
C MET A 81 10.74 -11.81 -17.20
N ASP A 82 10.62 -10.57 -17.70
CA ASP A 82 11.71 -9.87 -18.36
C ASP A 82 12.01 -8.53 -17.64
N PRO A 83 13.20 -8.37 -17.03
CA PRO A 83 14.23 -9.39 -16.82
C PRO A 83 13.75 -10.52 -15.88
N PRO A 84 14.39 -11.70 -15.90
CA PRO A 84 14.07 -12.79 -14.97
C PRO A 84 14.13 -12.33 -13.51
N PHE A 85 13.09 -12.58 -12.73
CA PHE A 85 12.94 -11.97 -11.41
C PHE A 85 14.11 -12.27 -10.46
N ARG A 86 14.58 -13.53 -10.46
CA ARG A 86 15.71 -13.99 -9.63
C ARG A 86 17.05 -13.34 -10.00
N SER A 87 17.16 -12.73 -11.17
CA SER A 87 18.37 -12.02 -11.62
C SER A 87 18.40 -10.56 -11.18
N THR A 88 17.27 -10.01 -10.69
CA THR A 88 17.16 -8.60 -10.33
C THR A 88 17.70 -8.33 -8.92
N ALA A 89 18.17 -7.10 -8.69
CA ALA A 89 18.56 -6.63 -7.36
C ALA A 89 17.39 -6.67 -6.35
N ILE A 90 16.14 -6.64 -6.82
CA ILE A 90 14.95 -6.83 -5.96
C ILE A 90 15.04 -8.18 -5.25
N TYR A 91 15.41 -9.23 -5.97
CA TYR A 91 15.56 -10.54 -5.38
C TYR A 91 16.93 -10.71 -4.70
N THR A 92 18.03 -10.50 -5.42
CA THR A 92 19.38 -10.88 -4.94
C THR A 92 19.84 -10.06 -3.72
N ASP A 93 19.51 -8.77 -3.70
CA ASP A 93 20.07 -7.84 -2.73
C ASP A 93 19.08 -7.53 -1.60
N ALA A 94 17.78 -7.64 -1.86
CA ALA A 94 16.74 -7.39 -0.87
C ALA A 94 16.06 -8.68 -0.39
N LEU A 95 15.24 -9.34 -1.20
CA LEU A 95 14.39 -10.45 -0.73
C LEU A 95 15.17 -11.67 -0.23
N LEU A 96 16.17 -12.11 -1.00
CA LEU A 96 17.01 -13.25 -0.63
C LEU A 96 17.77 -12.97 0.67
N ARG A 97 18.30 -11.75 0.83
CA ARG A 97 18.97 -11.32 2.08
C ARG A 97 18.00 -11.14 3.24
N GLY A 98 16.74 -10.83 2.95
CA GLY A 98 15.63 -10.83 3.91
C GLY A 98 15.16 -12.23 4.31
N GLY A 99 15.73 -13.29 3.71
CA GLY A 99 15.39 -14.68 4.00
C GLY A 99 14.19 -15.23 3.22
N PHE A 100 13.63 -14.46 2.28
CA PHE A 100 12.51 -14.90 1.46
C PHE A 100 13.02 -15.73 0.27
N GLN A 101 12.52 -16.95 0.16
CA GLN A 101 12.91 -17.93 -0.87
C GLN A 101 11.87 -18.08 -1.97
N ASP A 102 10.63 -17.62 -1.72
CA ASP A 102 9.56 -17.58 -2.69
C ASP A 102 8.74 -16.31 -2.53
N GLY A 103 8.02 -15.94 -3.59
CA GLY A 103 7.17 -14.77 -3.62
C GLY A 103 6.16 -14.86 -4.75
N MET A 104 5.02 -14.20 -4.58
CA MET A 104 3.96 -14.10 -5.58
C MET A 104 3.44 -12.67 -5.63
N THR A 105 3.26 -12.14 -6.84
CA THR A 105 2.69 -10.81 -7.04
C THR A 105 1.36 -10.92 -7.77
N VAL A 106 0.30 -10.34 -7.20
CA VAL A 106 -1.03 -10.30 -7.82
C VAL A 106 -1.31 -8.88 -8.30
N GLU A 107 -1.55 -8.71 -9.60
CA GLU A 107 -2.06 -7.45 -10.15
C GLU A 107 -3.53 -7.27 -9.80
N LEU A 108 -3.93 -6.05 -9.46
CA LEU A 108 -5.28 -5.67 -9.06
C LEU A 108 -5.86 -4.70 -10.10
N GLN A 109 -7.08 -4.95 -10.57
CA GLN A 109 -7.71 -4.19 -11.64
C GLN A 109 -9.22 -4.01 -11.43
N ARG A 110 -9.82 -3.12 -12.21
CA ARG A 110 -11.27 -2.93 -12.31
C ARG A 110 -11.64 -2.77 -13.77
N GLY A 111 -12.23 -3.81 -14.35
CA GLY A 111 -12.32 -3.90 -15.81
C GLY A 111 -10.91 -3.69 -16.39
N ASP A 112 -10.76 -2.70 -17.25
CA ASP A 112 -9.48 -2.36 -17.89
C ASP A 112 -8.61 -1.38 -17.08
N SER A 113 -9.08 -0.93 -15.91
CA SER A 113 -8.35 0.03 -15.07
C SER A 113 -7.44 -0.68 -14.07
N TYR A 114 -6.13 -0.45 -14.19
CA TYR A 114 -5.15 -0.90 -13.21
C TYR A 114 -5.30 -0.17 -11.86
N LEU A 115 -5.49 -0.92 -10.78
CA LEU A 115 -5.65 -0.39 -9.42
C LEU A 115 -4.35 -0.45 -8.61
N GLY A 116 -3.45 -1.39 -8.89
CA GLY A 116 -2.26 -1.62 -8.09
C GLY A 116 -1.84 -3.09 -8.07
N MET A 117 -1.11 -3.49 -7.04
CA MET A 117 -0.63 -4.87 -6.90
C MET A 117 -0.40 -5.22 -5.43
N ILE A 118 -0.42 -6.52 -5.12
CA ILE A 118 -0.05 -7.03 -3.80
C ILE A 118 1.05 -8.08 -3.94
N HIS A 119 2.06 -7.97 -3.09
CA HIS A 119 3.18 -8.90 -3.00
C HIS A 119 3.01 -9.78 -1.76
N PHE A 120 3.17 -11.08 -1.92
CA PHE A 120 3.30 -12.05 -0.84
C PHE A 120 4.68 -12.68 -0.92
N SER A 121 5.38 -12.82 0.20
CA SER A 121 6.65 -13.54 0.26
C SER A 121 6.61 -14.64 1.30
N SER A 122 7.39 -15.69 1.08
CA SER A 122 7.62 -16.76 2.04
C SER A 122 9.10 -17.07 2.19
N GLN A 123 9.49 -17.44 3.40
CA GLN A 123 10.80 -17.98 3.72
C GLN A 123 10.99 -19.42 3.23
N GLN A 124 9.92 -20.08 2.77
CA GLN A 124 9.95 -21.42 2.20
C GLN A 124 9.85 -21.38 0.67
N ALA A 125 10.78 -22.05 -0.01
CA ALA A 125 10.74 -22.24 -1.45
C ALA A 125 9.53 -23.10 -1.87
N GLY A 126 8.88 -22.76 -2.97
CA GLY A 126 7.76 -23.53 -3.54
C GLY A 126 6.42 -23.31 -2.84
N SER A 127 6.32 -22.33 -1.94
CA SER A 127 5.09 -21.97 -1.24
C SER A 127 3.99 -21.48 -2.18
N PHE A 128 4.35 -20.79 -3.27
CA PHE A 128 3.40 -20.22 -4.22
C PHE A 128 3.31 -21.06 -5.49
N ASN A 129 2.98 -22.33 -5.34
CA ASN A 129 2.70 -23.25 -6.43
C ASN A 129 1.39 -22.92 -7.16
N ARG A 130 1.10 -23.63 -8.26
CA ARG A 130 -0.11 -23.43 -9.08
C ARG A 130 -1.43 -23.41 -8.28
N HIS A 131 -1.58 -24.26 -7.26
CA HIS A 131 -2.78 -24.31 -6.44
C HIS A 131 -2.97 -23.02 -5.64
N VAL A 132 -1.93 -22.57 -4.94
CA VAL A 132 -1.95 -21.32 -4.17
C VAL A 132 -2.17 -20.10 -5.07
N ARG A 133 -1.50 -20.06 -6.23
CA ARG A 133 -1.71 -19.00 -7.24
C ARG A 133 -3.15 -18.93 -7.72
N THR A 134 -3.81 -20.09 -7.86
CA THR A 134 -5.24 -20.17 -8.22
C THR A 134 -6.14 -19.63 -7.10
N LEU A 135 -5.86 -19.98 -5.84
CA LEU A 135 -6.59 -19.44 -4.68
C LEU A 135 -6.43 -17.91 -4.60
N ALA A 136 -5.22 -17.40 -4.80
CA ALA A 136 -4.94 -15.98 -4.79
C ALA A 136 -5.66 -15.23 -5.93
N LEU A 137 -5.72 -15.83 -7.13
CA LEU A 137 -6.49 -15.28 -8.24
C LEU A 137 -7.99 -15.20 -7.91
N GLY A 138 -8.55 -16.23 -7.25
CA GLY A 138 -9.95 -16.20 -6.82
C GLY A 138 -10.21 -15.15 -5.72
N ALA A 139 -9.28 -14.99 -4.79
CA ALA A 139 -9.41 -14.04 -3.68
C ALA A 139 -9.13 -12.59 -4.07
N LYS A 140 -8.48 -12.35 -5.22
CA LYS A 140 -8.17 -11.03 -5.81
C LYS A 140 -9.36 -10.07 -5.78
N ILE A 141 -10.56 -10.56 -6.12
CA ILE A 141 -11.80 -9.76 -6.16
C ILE A 141 -12.08 -9.07 -4.82
N LEU A 142 -11.76 -9.72 -3.70
CA LEU A 142 -11.96 -9.15 -2.36
C LEU A 142 -11.03 -7.96 -2.10
N LEU A 143 -9.82 -7.99 -2.65
CA LEU A 143 -8.86 -6.88 -2.54
C LEU A 143 -9.24 -5.74 -3.48
N GLU A 144 -9.66 -6.05 -4.70
CA GLU A 144 -10.12 -5.05 -5.68
C GLU A 144 -11.32 -4.25 -5.15
N ASP A 145 -12.30 -4.93 -4.55
CA ASP A 145 -13.43 -4.29 -3.87
C ASP A 145 -12.97 -3.40 -2.70
N ALA A 146 -12.02 -3.87 -1.89
CA ALA A 146 -11.49 -3.08 -0.77
C ALA A 146 -10.81 -1.79 -1.24
N MET A 147 -9.99 -1.87 -2.29
CA MET A 147 -9.29 -0.72 -2.86
C MET A 147 -10.26 0.29 -3.48
N GLN A 148 -11.32 -0.18 -4.15
CA GLN A 148 -12.36 0.70 -4.67
C GLN A 148 -13.05 1.49 -3.57
N ASN A 149 -13.34 0.86 -2.43
CA ASN A 149 -13.95 1.53 -1.30
C ASN A 149 -13.02 2.57 -0.63
N MET A 150 -11.70 2.40 -0.72
CA MET A 150 -10.75 3.41 -0.24
C MET A 150 -10.79 4.68 -1.09
N VAL A 151 -10.93 4.54 -2.41
CA VAL A 151 -10.97 5.66 -3.38
C VAL A 151 -12.36 6.32 -3.46
N SER A 152 -13.43 5.54 -3.30
CA SER A 152 -14.82 6.01 -3.53
C SER A 152 -15.49 6.67 -2.32
N GLN A 153 -14.90 6.57 -1.13
CA GLN A 153 -15.43 7.23 0.06
C GLN A 153 -15.00 8.70 0.04
N ASN A 154 -15.98 9.62 0.04
CA ASN A 154 -15.90 11.11 0.03
C ASN A 154 -14.85 11.75 0.96
N GLY A 155 -13.58 11.40 0.84
CA GLY A 155 -12.49 11.84 1.70
C GLY A 155 -11.22 12.08 0.90
N VAL A 156 -10.29 12.80 1.51
CA VAL A 156 -8.99 13.12 0.92
C VAL A 156 -7.98 12.08 1.39
N VAL A 157 -7.28 11.45 0.44
CA VAL A 157 -6.15 10.56 0.72
C VAL A 157 -4.86 11.32 0.41
N LEU A 158 -3.96 11.37 1.38
CA LEU A 158 -2.68 12.05 1.28
C LEU A 158 -1.57 11.04 1.51
N HIS A 159 -0.55 11.10 0.67
CA HIS A 159 0.69 10.41 0.90
C HIS A 159 1.79 11.41 1.25
N LEU A 160 2.35 11.29 2.44
CA LEU A 160 3.44 12.11 2.92
C LEU A 160 4.74 11.31 2.91
N VAL A 161 5.78 11.88 2.33
CA VAL A 161 7.10 11.25 2.26
C VAL A 161 8.09 11.98 3.17
N PRO A 162 9.03 11.25 3.82
CA PRO A 162 10.08 11.87 4.60
C PRO A 162 11.07 12.60 3.69
N GLN A 163 11.29 13.89 3.95
CA GLN A 163 12.28 14.72 3.28
C GLN A 163 12.96 15.65 4.29
N ALA A 164 14.29 15.59 4.38
CA ALA A 164 15.10 16.43 5.26
C ALA A 164 14.58 16.48 6.73
N GLY A 165 14.14 15.34 7.27
CA GLY A 165 13.63 15.23 8.64
C GLY A 165 12.21 15.77 8.85
N ARG A 166 11.47 16.07 7.77
CA ARG A 166 10.07 16.49 7.80
C ARG A 166 9.22 15.58 6.93
N LEU A 167 7.91 15.62 7.13
CA LEU A 167 6.96 15.02 6.20
C LEU A 167 6.50 16.08 5.20
N ILE A 168 6.61 15.78 3.91
CA ILE A 168 6.07 16.61 2.85
C ILE A 168 4.99 15.85 2.09
N MET A 169 3.96 16.56 1.64
CA MET A 169 2.97 15.95 0.74
C MET A 169 3.65 15.66 -0.59
N ARG A 170 3.35 14.50 -1.18
CA ARG A 170 3.83 14.19 -2.52
C ARG A 170 3.27 15.17 -3.55
N GLU A 171 4.15 15.63 -4.44
CA GLU A 171 3.83 16.67 -5.43
C GLU A 171 2.70 16.26 -6.37
N ASP A 172 2.64 14.98 -6.72
CA ASP A 172 1.65 14.42 -7.63
C ASP A 172 0.25 14.24 -6.99
N MET A 173 0.09 14.57 -5.71
CA MET A 173 -1.19 14.59 -4.99
C MET A 173 -1.59 16.00 -4.52
N LEU A 174 -0.86 17.05 -4.94
CA LEU A 174 -1.10 18.43 -4.49
C LEU A 174 -2.43 19.02 -4.97
N SER A 175 -2.96 18.56 -6.11
CA SER A 175 -4.26 18.96 -6.63
C SER A 175 -5.40 18.66 -5.63
N ASP A 176 -5.40 17.45 -5.08
CA ASP A 176 -6.37 16.99 -4.08
C ASP A 176 -6.13 17.60 -2.69
N ALA A 177 -4.87 17.97 -2.39
CA ALA A 177 -4.45 18.53 -1.11
C ALA A 177 -4.50 20.06 -1.04
N SER A 178 -4.82 20.75 -2.14
CA SER A 178 -4.81 22.23 -2.25
C SER A 178 -5.66 22.96 -1.20
N GLN A 179 -6.61 22.26 -0.56
CA GLN A 179 -7.49 22.79 0.49
C GLN A 179 -6.98 22.54 1.91
N LEU A 180 -5.85 21.86 2.11
CA LEU A 180 -5.33 21.46 3.41
C LEU A 180 -4.09 22.27 3.79
N SER A 181 -4.04 22.71 5.05
CA SER A 181 -2.90 23.47 5.54
C SER A 181 -1.65 22.58 5.72
N PRO A 182 -0.44 23.16 5.61
CA PRO A 182 0.80 22.48 5.96
C PRO A 182 0.87 22.02 7.44
N ALA A 183 -0.03 22.51 8.30
CA ALA A 183 -0.09 22.15 9.70
C ALA A 183 -0.37 20.66 9.91
N LEU A 184 -1.13 20.02 9.00
CA LEU A 184 -1.39 18.58 9.07
C LEU A 184 -0.10 17.78 8.87
N ALA A 185 0.71 18.13 7.86
CA ALA A 185 1.99 17.46 7.62
C ALA A 185 2.94 17.61 8.81
N LYS A 186 2.99 18.81 9.41
CA LYS A 186 3.73 19.07 10.65
C LYS A 186 3.21 18.21 11.81
N ALA A 187 1.89 18.15 12.02
CA ALA A 187 1.30 17.34 13.09
C ALA A 187 1.63 15.85 12.94
N LEU A 188 1.50 15.31 11.73
CA LEU A 188 1.82 13.91 11.42
C LEU A 188 3.32 13.60 11.57
N SER A 189 4.21 14.60 11.46
CA SER A 189 5.64 14.39 11.68
C SER A 189 5.98 13.99 13.13
N PHE A 190 5.10 14.30 14.08
CA PHE A 190 5.22 13.89 15.49
C PHE A 190 4.69 12.47 15.76
N MET A 191 4.08 11.79 14.78
CA MET A 191 3.80 10.36 14.91
C MET A 191 5.11 9.61 15.16
N GLY A 192 5.05 8.56 15.98
CA GLY A 192 6.21 7.71 16.29
C GLY A 192 6.96 7.32 15.02
N GLN A 193 8.30 7.28 15.11
CA GLN A 193 9.17 6.99 13.96
C GLN A 193 9.06 5.54 13.49
N GLU A 194 8.58 4.64 14.35
CA GLU A 194 8.26 3.25 14.03
C GLU A 194 6.93 3.11 13.28
N THR A 195 6.68 1.92 12.72
CA THR A 195 5.39 1.56 12.13
C THR A 195 4.27 1.78 13.14
N SER A 196 3.34 2.69 12.82
CA SER A 196 2.35 3.18 13.78
C SER A 196 1.08 3.65 13.09
N THR A 197 -0.03 3.62 13.82
CA THR A 197 -1.34 4.13 13.36
C THR A 197 -1.84 5.22 14.28
N LEU A 198 -2.45 6.25 13.71
CA LEU A 198 -3.11 7.34 14.42
C LEU A 198 -4.55 7.46 13.95
N GLN A 199 -5.49 7.56 14.90
CA GLN A 199 -6.87 7.95 14.63
C GLN A 199 -7.21 9.17 15.47
N ALA A 200 -7.69 10.23 14.83
CA ALA A 200 -8.01 11.48 15.50
C ALA A 200 -9.12 12.23 14.76
N PHE A 201 -9.64 13.30 15.37
CA PHE A 201 -10.37 14.32 14.65
C PHE A 201 -9.42 15.44 14.22
N TRP A 202 -9.58 15.92 12.99
CA TRP A 202 -8.82 17.03 12.44
C TRP A 202 -9.75 18.16 12.03
N LEU A 203 -9.34 19.39 12.32
CA LEU A 203 -10.08 20.59 11.93
C LEU A 203 -9.27 21.37 10.91
N GLU A 204 -9.85 21.59 9.73
CA GLU A 204 -9.28 22.44 8.69
C GLU A 204 -10.24 23.62 8.45
N GLY A 205 -9.87 24.80 8.94
CA GLY A 205 -10.75 25.97 8.96
C GLY A 205 -12.05 25.68 9.72
N LYS A 206 -13.18 25.61 9.02
CA LYS A 206 -14.51 25.30 9.58
C LYS A 206 -14.95 23.85 9.35
N ARG A 207 -14.16 23.05 8.63
CA ARG A 207 -14.51 21.68 8.27
C ARG A 207 -13.83 20.70 9.22
N SER A 208 -14.59 19.73 9.69
CA SER A 208 -14.09 18.64 10.55
C SER A 208 -13.96 17.35 9.76
N TYR A 209 -12.91 16.61 10.09
CA TYR A 209 -12.57 15.34 9.45
C TYR A 209 -12.25 14.31 10.53
N ARG A 210 -12.59 13.05 10.26
CA ARG A 210 -11.94 11.89 10.88
C ARG A 210 -10.64 11.65 10.13
N LEU A 211 -9.53 11.78 10.85
CA LEU A 211 -8.19 11.50 10.38
C LEU A 211 -7.82 10.07 10.76
N GLN A 212 -7.42 9.29 9.78
CA GLN A 212 -6.74 8.01 9.95
C GLN A 212 -5.39 8.12 9.28
N ALA A 213 -4.31 7.89 10.01
CA ALA A 213 -2.96 7.90 9.45
C ALA A 213 -2.19 6.64 9.81
N GLN A 214 -1.37 6.16 8.89
CA GLN A 214 -0.50 5.01 9.06
C GLN A 214 0.89 5.35 8.58
N ARG A 215 1.90 5.14 9.44
CA ARG A 215 3.32 5.21 9.08
C ARG A 215 3.81 3.83 8.70
N PHE A 216 4.57 3.76 7.61
CA PHE A 216 5.17 2.54 7.09
C PHE A 216 6.67 2.43 7.39
N PRO A 217 7.31 1.25 7.18
CA PRO A 217 8.73 1.06 7.47
C PRO A 217 9.67 2.07 6.79
N LYS A 218 9.30 2.60 5.62
CA LYS A 218 10.06 3.63 4.89
C LYS A 218 10.03 5.02 5.56
N GLY A 219 9.14 5.19 6.54
CA GLY A 219 8.85 6.47 7.17
C GLY A 219 7.71 7.23 6.50
N ASP A 220 7.26 6.81 5.32
CA ASP A 220 6.11 7.36 4.60
C ASP A 220 4.84 7.27 5.45
N VAL A 221 3.96 8.25 5.33
CA VAL A 221 2.68 8.29 6.04
C VAL A 221 1.55 8.40 5.04
N LEU A 222 0.64 7.43 5.05
CA LEU A 222 -0.64 7.52 4.37
C LEU A 222 -1.67 8.08 5.35
N ALA A 223 -2.24 9.23 5.02
CA ALA A 223 -3.27 9.88 5.80
C ALA A 223 -4.58 9.95 5.01
N ARG A 224 -5.68 9.74 5.72
CA ARG A 224 -7.03 9.73 5.16
C ARG A 224 -7.92 10.62 5.99
N LEU A 225 -8.55 11.59 5.34
CA LEU A 225 -9.45 12.56 5.93
C LEU A 225 -10.85 12.35 5.39
N VAL A 226 -11.75 11.87 6.24
CA VAL A 226 -13.17 11.71 5.87
C VAL A 226 -13.97 12.80 6.58
N PRO A 227 -14.71 13.66 5.85
CA PRO A 227 -15.60 14.65 6.45
C PRO A 227 -16.52 13.99 7.47
N ALA A 228 -16.56 14.56 8.67
CA ALA A 228 -17.37 14.05 9.76
C ALA A 228 -17.80 15.21 10.65
N PRO A 229 -19.03 15.20 11.18
CA PRO A 229 -19.43 16.20 12.16
C PRO A 229 -18.52 16.12 13.40
N LEU A 230 -18.35 17.26 14.07
CA LEU A 230 -17.68 17.29 15.36
C LEU A 230 -18.40 16.36 16.35
N PRO A 231 -17.67 15.68 17.25
CA PRO A 231 -18.29 14.98 18.37
C PRO A 231 -19.19 15.95 19.16
N ALA A 232 -20.35 15.47 19.62
CA ALA A 232 -21.43 16.29 20.19
C ALA A 232 -21.06 17.15 21.42
N ALA A 233 -19.84 17.01 21.94
CA ALA A 233 -19.31 17.72 23.09
C ALA A 233 -18.15 18.69 22.76
N LEU A 234 -17.78 18.86 21.48
CA LEU A 234 -16.64 19.70 21.09
C LEU A 234 -17.07 20.78 20.09
N SER A 235 -16.79 22.04 20.44
CA SER A 235 -16.86 23.17 19.52
C SER A 235 -15.59 23.25 18.66
N ALA A 236 -15.69 23.91 17.50
CA ALA A 236 -14.54 24.17 16.65
C ALA A 236 -13.42 24.95 17.39
N LYS A 237 -13.77 25.80 18.37
CA LYS A 237 -12.80 26.53 19.20
C LYS A 237 -12.01 25.60 20.11
N GLU A 238 -12.63 24.57 20.67
CA GLU A 238 -11.99 23.60 21.57
C GLU A 238 -11.07 22.62 20.83
N MET A 239 -11.24 22.47 19.51
CA MET A 239 -10.36 21.64 18.67
C MET A 239 -9.24 22.41 17.97
N GLN A 240 -9.20 23.74 18.06
CA GLN A 240 -8.08 24.49 17.50
C GLN A 240 -6.84 24.18 18.35
N PRO A 241 -5.73 23.69 17.74
CA PRO A 241 -4.49 23.55 18.49
C PRO A 241 -4.12 24.94 19.01
N ALA A 242 -3.83 25.04 20.32
CA ALA A 242 -3.25 26.26 20.87
C ALA A 242 -2.01 26.58 20.03
N CYS A 243 -1.97 27.77 19.43
CA CYS A 243 -0.81 28.23 18.68
C CYS A 243 0.41 28.17 19.61
N PHE A 244 1.30 27.21 19.38
CA PHE A 244 2.64 27.14 19.95
C PHE A 244 3.67 27.37 18.84
#